data_AF-A0A1W9Q2Y4-F1
#
_entry.id   AF-A0A1W9Q2Y4-F1
#
_cell.length_a   1.000
_cell.length_b   1.000
_cell.length_c   1.000
_cell.angle_alpha   90.00
_cell.angle_beta   90.00
_cell.angle_gamma   90.00
#
_symmetry.space_group_name_H-M   'P 1'
#
loop_
_entity.id
_entity.type
_entity.pdbx_description
1 polymer ?
#
loop_
_entity_poly.entity_id
_entity_poly.type
_entity_poly.pdbx_seq_one_letter_code
_entity_poly.pdbx_strand_id
1 'polypeptide(L)'
;MLARNGIDIDISGVPITTDTDVEVALKYSTATGNGWNMIGPPNNRNYLWSDVEVVAYGSDCSVVFGPVPMSTLITSNPNNPYIDTHLWEWTGSGYDSTASLLMSHKGYWVKARAPGVALIFPPSAGGGALVGALRRGVNILKRFGSELFSPDVAVADNGDEPPMPMAKLKLVSDDGKSSFVMGCFISSLGD
;
A
#
# COMPACT_ATOMS: atom_id res chain seq x y z
N MET A 1 37.99 -13.29 -23.83
CA MET A 1 37.01 -13.23 -24.93
C MET A 1 35.81 -12.41 -24.43
N LEU A 2 35.65 -11.18 -24.92
CA LEU A 2 34.46 -10.35 -24.73
C LEU A 2 33.53 -10.60 -25.92
N ALA A 3 32.25 -10.87 -25.67
CA ALA A 3 31.30 -11.26 -26.71
C ALA A 3 31.18 -10.16 -27.78
N ARG A 4 31.46 -10.53 -29.04
CA ARG A 4 31.52 -9.62 -30.21
C ARG A 4 30.14 -9.30 -30.80
N ASN A 5 29.12 -10.09 -30.47
CA ASN A 5 27.74 -9.86 -30.87
C ASN A 5 26.92 -9.80 -29.58
N GLY A 6 26.18 -8.72 -29.38
CA GLY A 6 25.37 -8.48 -28.18
C GLY A 6 24.50 -9.68 -27.84
N ILE A 7 24.44 -10.01 -26.55
CA ILE A 7 23.48 -10.99 -26.04
C ILE A 7 22.14 -10.27 -25.99
N ASP A 8 21.22 -10.68 -26.85
CA ASP A 8 19.83 -10.25 -26.79
C ASP A 8 19.16 -11.04 -25.66
N ILE A 9 19.02 -10.41 -24.49
CA ILE A 9 18.33 -11.00 -23.36
C ILE A 9 16.86 -10.67 -23.56
N ASP A 10 16.09 -11.65 -24.05
CA ASP A 10 14.63 -11.57 -24.05
C ASP A 10 14.14 -11.65 -22.60
N ILE A 11 13.91 -10.48 -21.99
CA ILE A 11 13.26 -10.39 -20.69
C ILE A 11 11.75 -10.43 -20.96
N SER A 12 11.24 -11.63 -21.25
CA SER A 12 9.81 -11.89 -21.18
C SER A 12 9.40 -11.74 -19.71
N GLY A 13 8.87 -10.58 -19.34
CA GLY A 13 8.38 -10.32 -17.99
C GLY A 13 7.27 -11.29 -17.59
N VAL A 14 7.10 -11.52 -16.29
CA VAL A 14 5.94 -12.30 -15.81
C VAL A 14 4.66 -11.50 -16.08
N PRO A 15 3.70 -12.03 -16.86
CA PRO A 15 2.44 -11.34 -17.09
C PRO A 15 1.70 -11.18 -15.75
N ILE A 16 1.36 -9.94 -15.41
CA ILE A 16 0.64 -9.63 -14.19
C ILE A 16 -0.84 -9.85 -14.44
N THR A 17 -1.49 -10.67 -13.62
CA THR A 17 -2.91 -10.96 -13.71
C THR A 17 -3.74 -9.71 -13.42
N THR A 18 -4.65 -9.37 -14.34
CA THR A 18 -5.57 -8.24 -14.18
C THR A 18 -7.04 -8.64 -14.15
N ASP A 19 -7.32 -9.93 -14.34
CA ASP A 19 -8.66 -10.45 -14.61
C ASP A 19 -9.19 -11.31 -13.46
N THR A 20 -8.38 -11.48 -12.41
CA THR A 20 -8.70 -12.23 -11.21
C THR A 20 -8.57 -11.32 -10.00
N ASP A 21 -9.34 -11.61 -8.97
CA ASP A 21 -9.18 -10.98 -7.66
C ASP A 21 -7.77 -11.25 -7.15
N VAL A 22 -7.11 -10.19 -6.68
CA VAL A 22 -5.80 -10.32 -6.03
C VAL A 22 -5.98 -10.05 -4.55
N GLU A 23 -5.62 -11.04 -3.73
CA GLU A 23 -5.66 -10.93 -2.28
C GLU A 23 -4.28 -10.57 -1.73
N VAL A 24 -4.24 -9.55 -0.88
CA VAL A 24 -3.04 -9.05 -0.21
C VAL A 24 -3.23 -9.19 1.30
N ALA A 25 -2.57 -10.18 1.88
CA ALA A 25 -2.59 -10.41 3.33
C ALA A 25 -1.89 -9.28 4.09
N LEU A 26 -2.55 -8.76 5.13
CA LEU A 26 -2.01 -7.76 6.03
C LEU A 26 -1.38 -8.42 7.25
N LYS A 27 -0.26 -7.86 7.71
CA LYS A 27 0.44 -8.32 8.91
C LYS A 27 -0.15 -7.66 10.14
N TYR A 28 -0.24 -8.42 11.23
CA TYR A 28 -0.58 -7.92 12.54
C TYR A 28 0.24 -8.66 13.61
N SER A 29 0.89 -7.91 14.48
CA SER A 29 1.65 -8.43 15.62
C SER A 29 0.79 -8.38 16.87
N THR A 30 0.36 -9.54 17.37
CA THR A 30 -0.38 -9.65 18.64
C THR A 30 0.46 -9.26 19.85
N ALA A 31 1.79 -9.38 19.76
CA ALA A 31 2.72 -9.05 20.84
C ALA A 31 2.84 -7.53 21.07
N THR A 32 2.71 -6.73 20.02
CA THR A 32 2.89 -5.27 20.08
C THR A 32 1.64 -4.48 19.71
N GLY A 33 0.58 -5.15 19.24
CA GLY A 33 -0.61 -4.52 18.67
C GLY A 33 -0.35 -3.77 17.36
N ASN A 34 0.84 -3.93 16.76
CA ASN A 34 1.21 -3.23 15.53
C ASN A 34 0.65 -3.96 14.30
N GLY A 35 -0.18 -3.27 13.53
CA GLY A 35 -0.71 -3.75 12.25
C GLY A 35 -0.50 -2.79 11.10
N TRP A 36 0.49 -1.90 11.18
CA TRP A 36 0.82 -1.01 10.06
C TRP A 36 1.43 -1.79 8.90
N ASN A 37 0.81 -1.66 7.73
CA ASN A 37 1.25 -2.29 6.48
C ASN A 37 1.37 -1.23 5.40
N MET A 38 2.50 -1.23 4.70
CA MET A 38 2.63 -0.48 3.47
C MET A 38 2.07 -1.33 2.32
N ILE A 39 1.07 -0.80 1.64
CA ILE A 39 0.39 -1.43 0.51
C ILE A 39 0.53 -0.54 -0.73
N GLY A 40 0.34 -1.14 -1.89
CA GLY A 40 0.16 -0.43 -3.15
C GLY A 40 -0.70 -1.28 -4.07
N PRO A 41 -1.16 -0.74 -5.20
CA PRO A 41 -1.83 -1.55 -6.21
C PRO A 41 -0.98 -2.77 -6.59
N PRO A 42 -1.55 -3.98 -6.60
CA PRO A 42 -0.80 -5.21 -6.90
C PRO A 42 -0.40 -5.34 -8.37
N ASN A 43 -0.96 -4.49 -9.23
CA ASN A 43 -0.69 -4.45 -10.66
C ASN A 43 -0.57 -3.00 -11.13
N ASN A 44 -0.28 -2.80 -12.42
CA ASN A 44 -0.18 -1.47 -13.01
C ASN A 44 -1.56 -0.85 -13.29
N ARG A 45 -2.40 -0.72 -12.25
CA ARG A 45 -3.71 -0.05 -12.30
C ARG A 45 -3.93 0.82 -11.07
N ASN A 46 -4.78 1.82 -11.24
CA ASN A 46 -5.28 2.62 -10.13
C ASN A 46 -6.57 2.01 -9.58
N TYR A 47 -6.74 2.08 -8.27
CA TYR A 47 -7.92 1.56 -7.56
C TYR A 47 -8.54 2.66 -6.69
N LEU A 48 -9.86 2.77 -6.72
CA LEU A 48 -10.57 3.56 -5.71
C LEU A 48 -10.51 2.81 -4.38
N TRP A 49 -10.09 3.49 -3.31
CA TRP A 49 -10.01 2.87 -1.99
C TRP A 49 -11.36 2.33 -1.52
N SER A 50 -12.45 3.03 -1.90
CA SER A 50 -13.83 2.64 -1.63
C SER A 50 -14.25 1.28 -2.20
N ASP A 51 -13.56 0.81 -3.23
CA ASP A 51 -13.89 -0.38 -4.00
C ASP A 51 -12.99 -1.56 -3.66
N VAL A 52 -11.92 -1.32 -2.89
CA VAL A 52 -11.11 -2.39 -2.29
C VAL A 52 -11.96 -3.09 -1.23
N GLU A 53 -11.91 -4.40 -1.22
CA GLU A 53 -12.67 -5.22 -0.28
C GLU A 53 -11.79 -5.74 0.85
N VAL A 54 -12.41 -6.00 1.99
CA VAL A 54 -11.74 -6.51 3.20
C VAL A 54 -12.34 -7.86 3.53
N VAL A 55 -11.46 -8.83 3.78
CA VAL A 55 -11.80 -10.15 4.28
C VAL A 55 -10.97 -10.42 5.54
N ALA A 56 -11.54 -11.11 6.52
CA ALA A 56 -10.81 -11.61 7.68
C ALA A 56 -11.02 -13.11 7.83
N TYR A 57 -9.93 -13.80 8.15
CA TYR A 57 -9.87 -15.24 8.33
C TYR A 57 -9.69 -15.61 9.80
N GLY A 58 -10.35 -16.69 10.21
CA GLY A 58 -10.15 -17.34 11.49
C GLY A 58 -8.85 -18.16 11.52
N SER A 59 -8.56 -18.75 12.69
CA SER A 59 -7.39 -19.61 12.88
C SER A 59 -7.40 -20.90 12.05
N ASP A 60 -8.57 -21.31 11.57
CA ASP A 60 -8.81 -22.45 10.69
C ASP A 60 -8.81 -22.07 9.19
N CYS A 61 -8.42 -20.83 8.87
CA CYS A 61 -8.51 -20.25 7.53
C CYS A 61 -9.96 -20.15 6.98
N SER A 62 -10.97 -20.25 7.84
CA SER A 62 -12.36 -19.96 7.45
C SER A 62 -12.60 -18.44 7.40
N VAL A 63 -13.47 -17.99 6.50
CA VAL A 63 -13.85 -16.58 6.43
C VAL A 63 -14.76 -16.25 7.62
N VAL A 64 -14.28 -15.39 8.51
CA VAL A 64 -15.05 -14.92 9.69
C VAL A 64 -15.70 -13.56 9.44
N PHE A 65 -15.20 -12.82 8.45
CA PHE A 65 -15.74 -11.52 8.03
C PHE A 65 -15.44 -11.26 6.56
N GLY A 66 -16.40 -10.67 5.85
CA GLY A 66 -16.23 -10.28 4.44
C GLY A 66 -16.51 -11.39 3.43
N PRO A 67 -16.21 -11.15 2.14
CA PRO A 67 -15.66 -9.91 1.60
C PRO A 67 -16.63 -8.72 1.69
N VAL A 68 -16.16 -7.55 2.16
CA VAL A 68 -16.96 -6.31 2.23
C VAL A 68 -16.17 -5.14 1.62
N PRO A 69 -16.77 -4.33 0.72
CA PRO A 69 -16.10 -3.16 0.17
C PRO A 69 -15.88 -2.06 1.21
N MET A 70 -14.76 -1.36 1.10
CA MET A 70 -14.38 -0.29 2.03
C MET A 70 -15.42 0.83 2.11
N SER A 71 -16.12 1.14 1.02
CA SER A 71 -17.24 2.11 1.01
C SER A 71 -18.32 1.78 2.03
N THR A 72 -18.66 0.50 2.16
CA THR A 72 -19.65 0.04 3.14
C THR A 72 -19.09 0.15 4.54
N LEU A 73 -17.81 -0.17 4.76
CA LEU A 73 -17.15 -0.02 6.06
C LEU A 73 -17.11 1.44 6.52
N ILE A 74 -16.67 2.35 5.66
CA ILE A 74 -16.61 3.79 5.94
C ILE A 74 -17.99 4.34 6.35
N THR A 75 -19.05 3.89 5.68
CA THR A 75 -20.41 4.43 5.89
C THR A 75 -21.12 3.79 7.09
N SER A 76 -21.01 2.47 7.25
CA SER A 76 -21.82 1.71 8.22
C SER A 76 -21.08 1.39 9.52
N ASN A 77 -19.76 1.26 9.48
CA ASN A 77 -18.96 0.90 10.65
C ASN A 77 -17.52 1.44 10.55
N PRO A 78 -17.32 2.76 10.74
CA PRO A 78 -16.00 3.36 10.64
C PRO A 78 -15.02 2.86 11.72
N ASN A 79 -15.53 2.33 12.84
CA ASN A 79 -14.75 1.72 13.91
C ASN A 79 -14.73 0.19 13.79
N ASN A 80 -14.48 -0.32 12.59
CA ASN A 80 -14.39 -1.76 12.36
C ASN A 80 -13.26 -2.39 13.22
N PRO A 81 -13.49 -3.57 13.83
CA PRO A 81 -12.49 -4.24 14.67
C PRO A 81 -11.33 -4.88 13.89
N TYR A 82 -11.46 -5.06 12.57
CA TYR A 82 -10.48 -5.75 11.73
C TYR A 82 -9.50 -4.80 11.05
N ILE A 83 -9.95 -3.63 10.58
CA ILE A 83 -9.12 -2.71 9.79
C ILE A 83 -9.48 -1.25 10.04
N ASP A 84 -8.49 -0.36 9.91
CA ASP A 84 -8.71 1.06 9.80
C ASP A 84 -9.21 1.44 8.40
N THR A 85 -10.23 2.29 8.33
CA THR A 85 -10.84 2.69 7.06
C THR A 85 -10.06 3.77 6.32
N HIS A 86 -9.09 4.42 6.98
CA HIS A 86 -8.29 5.48 6.36
C HIS A 86 -7.12 4.90 5.55
N LEU A 87 -6.83 5.59 4.46
CA LEU A 87 -5.64 5.35 3.64
C LEU A 87 -4.66 6.50 3.87
N TRP A 88 -3.45 6.17 4.30
CA TRP A 88 -2.45 7.16 4.69
C TRP A 88 -1.38 7.31 3.62
N GLU A 89 -1.23 8.51 3.06
CA GLU A 89 -0.17 8.88 2.11
C GLU A 89 0.85 9.79 2.80
N TRP A 90 2.14 9.59 2.51
CA TRP A 90 3.17 10.53 2.94
C TRP A 90 3.32 11.67 1.93
N THR A 91 3.10 12.91 2.37
CA THR A 91 3.15 14.11 1.50
C THR A 91 4.50 14.82 1.51
N GLY A 92 5.48 14.34 2.27
CA GLY A 92 6.81 14.94 2.41
C GLY A 92 7.04 15.62 3.76
N SER A 93 5.98 16.21 4.32
CA SER A 93 6.01 16.87 5.64
C SER A 93 5.22 16.13 6.72
N GLY A 94 4.38 15.17 6.34
CA GLY A 94 3.56 14.40 7.25
C GLY A 94 2.68 13.39 6.51
N TYR A 95 1.82 12.73 7.27
CA TYR A 95 0.84 11.79 6.75
C TYR A 95 -0.50 12.47 6.49
N ASP A 96 -1.10 12.18 5.34
CA ASP A 96 -2.45 12.59 4.96
C ASP A 96 -3.36 11.36 4.83
N SER A 97 -4.48 11.36 5.55
CA SER A 97 -5.49 10.30 5.55
C SER A 97 -6.63 10.51 4.54
N THR A 98 -6.57 11.58 3.73
CA THR A 98 -7.63 11.94 2.78
C THR A 98 -7.51 11.27 1.41
N ALA A 99 -6.46 10.45 1.24
CA ALA A 99 -6.25 9.68 0.03
C ALA A 99 -7.43 8.72 -0.21
N SER A 100 -8.06 8.83 -1.39
CA SER A 100 -9.18 7.98 -1.80
C SER A 100 -8.86 7.16 -3.05
N LEU A 101 -7.68 7.37 -3.62
CA LEU A 101 -7.19 6.72 -4.83
C LEU A 101 -5.83 6.11 -4.58
N LEU A 102 -5.74 4.79 -4.75
CA LEU A 102 -4.50 4.06 -4.81
C LEU A 102 -3.94 4.16 -6.23
N MET A 103 -2.88 4.95 -6.41
CA MET A 103 -2.22 5.10 -7.71
C MET A 103 -1.20 3.99 -7.93
N SER A 104 -1.09 3.50 -9.18
CA SER A 104 -0.04 2.55 -9.53
C SER A 104 1.34 3.12 -9.21
N HIS A 105 2.25 2.23 -8.81
CA HIS A 105 3.62 2.58 -8.41
C HIS A 105 3.75 3.49 -7.17
N LYS A 106 2.67 3.73 -6.43
CA LYS A 106 2.71 4.40 -5.12
C LYS A 106 2.47 3.43 -3.98
N GLY A 107 3.07 3.75 -2.83
CA GLY A 107 2.88 3.06 -1.56
C GLY A 107 2.05 3.91 -0.61
N TYR A 108 1.17 3.27 0.14
CA TYR A 108 0.27 3.87 1.11
C TYR A 108 0.27 3.02 2.38
N TRP A 109 -0.02 3.62 3.51
CA TRP A 109 -0.12 2.90 4.77
C TRP A 109 -1.57 2.62 5.14
N VAL A 110 -1.81 1.41 5.61
CA VAL A 110 -3.08 0.95 6.17
C VAL A 110 -2.80 0.19 7.45
N LYS A 111 -3.71 0.31 8.42
CA LYS A 111 -3.60 -0.37 9.71
C LYS A 111 -4.58 -1.52 9.82
N ALA A 112 -4.06 -2.74 9.93
CA ALA A 112 -4.82 -3.89 10.42
C ALA A 112 -4.97 -3.78 11.95
N ARG A 113 -6.15 -4.12 12.46
CA ARG A 113 -6.47 -4.12 13.90
C ARG A 113 -6.56 -5.53 14.48
N ALA A 114 -6.62 -6.54 13.62
CA ALA A 114 -6.69 -7.95 13.97
C ALA A 114 -5.78 -8.79 13.06
N PRO A 115 -5.35 -9.99 13.50
CA PRO A 115 -4.67 -10.96 12.65
C PRO A 115 -5.63 -11.56 11.61
N GLY A 116 -5.07 -12.11 10.53
CA GLY A 116 -5.83 -12.83 9.49
C GLY A 116 -6.63 -11.92 8.56
N VAL A 117 -6.32 -10.63 8.48
CA VAL A 117 -6.99 -9.68 7.59
C VAL A 117 -6.28 -9.62 6.25
N ALA A 118 -7.05 -9.59 5.16
CA ALA A 118 -6.54 -9.38 3.82
C ALA A 118 -7.37 -8.36 3.04
N LEU A 119 -6.72 -7.70 2.08
CA LEU A 119 -7.35 -6.80 1.12
C LEU A 119 -7.56 -7.52 -0.20
N ILE A 120 -8.75 -7.44 -0.76
CA ILE A 120 -9.07 -7.99 -2.07
C ILE A 120 -9.16 -6.83 -3.07
N PHE A 121 -8.41 -6.95 -4.16
CA PHE A 121 -8.37 -6.01 -5.27
C PHE A 121 -9.15 -6.62 -6.45
N PRO A 122 -10.46 -6.36 -6.55
CA PRO A 122 -11.26 -6.95 -7.62
C PRO A 122 -10.90 -6.32 -8.98
N PRO A 123 -10.95 -7.09 -10.08
CA PRO A 123 -10.59 -6.60 -11.40
C PRO A 123 -11.57 -5.52 -11.89
N SER A 124 -12.81 -5.53 -11.39
CA SER A 124 -13.85 -4.53 -11.67
C SER A 124 -13.59 -3.16 -11.02
N ALA A 125 -12.79 -3.09 -9.95
CA ALA A 125 -12.42 -1.83 -9.30
C ALA A 125 -11.30 -1.08 -10.04
N GLY A 126 -10.55 -1.78 -10.90
CA GLY A 126 -9.42 -1.21 -11.65
C GLY A 126 -9.82 -0.70 -13.04
N GLY A 127 -9.69 0.61 -13.27
CA GLY A 127 -9.57 1.20 -14.61
C GLY A 127 -10.84 1.60 -15.37
N GLY A 128 -12.01 1.02 -15.10
CA GLY A 128 -13.28 1.43 -15.75
C GLY A 128 -14.07 2.49 -14.97
N ALA A 129 -14.08 2.36 -13.64
CA ALA A 129 -14.87 3.22 -12.76
C ALA A 129 -14.30 4.64 -12.63
N LEU A 130 -13.01 4.87 -12.91
CA LEU A 130 -12.40 6.21 -12.84
C LEU A 130 -12.96 7.15 -13.91
N VAL A 131 -13.29 6.65 -15.11
CA VAL A 131 -13.94 7.45 -16.17
C VAL A 131 -15.41 7.75 -15.82
N GLY A 132 -16.09 6.82 -15.15
CA GLY A 132 -17.45 7.00 -14.63
C GLY A 132 -17.54 7.92 -13.40
N ALA A 133 -16.55 7.84 -12.50
CA ALA A 133 -16.40 8.71 -11.33
C ALA A 133 -15.94 10.11 -11.74
N LEU A 134 -15.10 10.24 -12.78
CA LEU A 134 -14.80 11.52 -13.43
C LEU A 134 -16.05 12.17 -14.04
N ARG A 135 -17.00 11.38 -14.54
CA ARG A 135 -18.30 11.89 -15.05
C ARG A 135 -19.32 12.21 -13.96
N ARG A 136 -19.27 11.56 -12.79
CA ARG A 136 -20.13 11.86 -11.63
C ARG A 136 -19.53 12.84 -10.63
N GLY A 137 -18.27 13.24 -10.80
CA GLY A 137 -17.54 14.03 -9.81
C GLY A 137 -16.60 15.06 -10.43
N VAL A 138 -17.17 16.14 -10.95
CA VAL A 138 -16.45 17.40 -11.25
C VAL A 138 -15.72 17.96 -10.01
N ASN A 139 -15.93 17.39 -8.82
CA ASN A 139 -15.25 17.74 -7.58
C ASN A 139 -13.89 17.04 -7.35
N ILE A 140 -13.56 15.96 -8.06
CA ILE A 140 -12.25 15.29 -7.88
C ILE A 140 -11.14 16.12 -8.55
N LEU A 141 -11.40 16.69 -9.73
CA LEU A 141 -10.43 17.56 -10.42
C LEU A 141 -10.25 18.91 -9.72
N LYS A 142 -11.27 19.41 -9.01
CA LYS A 142 -11.18 20.68 -8.28
C LYS A 142 -10.24 20.65 -7.07
N ARG A 143 -9.94 19.48 -6.48
CA ARG A 143 -8.92 19.36 -5.43
C ARG A 143 -7.49 19.41 -5.98
N PHE A 144 -7.26 18.91 -7.19
CA PHE A 144 -5.94 19.02 -7.84
C PHE A 144 -5.64 20.41 -8.40
N GLY A 145 -6.67 21.24 -8.64
CA GLY A 145 -6.51 22.61 -9.14
C GLY A 145 -6.18 23.66 -8.08
N SER A 146 -6.26 23.33 -6.78
CA SER A 146 -6.03 24.29 -5.68
C SER A 146 -4.78 24.02 -4.84
N GLU A 147 -4.03 22.95 -5.07
CA GLU A 147 -2.79 22.66 -4.31
C GLU A 147 -1.56 23.46 -4.78
N LEU A 148 -1.76 24.59 -5.45
CA LEU A 148 -0.74 25.64 -5.55
C LEU A 148 -0.82 26.67 -4.41
N PHE A 149 -1.78 26.54 -3.48
CA PHE A 149 -1.88 27.41 -2.31
C PHE A 149 -2.34 26.64 -1.06
N SER A 150 -1.50 26.70 -0.02
CA SER A 150 -1.64 26.12 1.33
C SER A 150 -3.01 26.38 1.99
N PRO A 151 -3.41 25.59 3.01
CA PRO A 151 -2.91 25.86 4.37
C PRO A 151 -2.64 24.63 5.24
N ASP A 152 -1.73 24.86 6.17
CA ASP A 152 -1.43 24.11 7.39
C ASP A 152 -2.73 23.75 8.17
N VAL A 153 -3.07 22.46 8.30
CA VAL A 153 -4.06 22.04 9.31
C VAL A 153 -3.88 20.60 9.79
N ALA A 154 -3.79 20.51 11.12
CA ALA A 154 -4.19 19.43 12.02
C ALA A 154 -3.42 18.10 11.95
N VAL A 155 -2.23 18.12 12.56
CA VAL A 155 -1.66 16.97 13.26
C VAL A 155 -2.71 16.41 14.22
N ALA A 156 -3.17 15.19 13.97
CA ALA A 156 -3.95 14.43 14.95
C ALA A 156 -2.98 13.96 16.05
N ASP A 157 -2.93 14.74 17.13
CA ASP A 157 -2.35 14.35 18.41
C ASP A 157 -3.03 13.06 18.91
N ASN A 158 -2.33 11.92 18.82
CA ASN A 158 -2.42 10.74 19.71
C ASN A 158 -1.62 9.55 19.15
N GLY A 159 -0.30 9.68 18.97
CA GLY A 159 0.68 8.57 18.99
C GLY A 159 0.51 7.35 18.05
N ASP A 160 -0.48 7.33 17.16
CA ASP A 160 -0.84 6.19 16.32
C ASP A 160 -0.75 6.56 14.84
N GLU A 161 0.45 6.93 14.42
CA GLU A 161 0.78 7.29 13.05
C GLU A 161 1.55 6.15 12.36
N PRO A 162 1.46 6.04 11.02
CA PRO A 162 2.28 5.08 10.29
C PRO A 162 3.79 5.32 10.50
N PRO A 163 4.64 4.28 10.37
CA PRO A 163 6.09 4.44 10.45
C PRO A 163 6.61 5.42 9.39
N MET A 164 7.55 6.32 9.73
CA MET A 164 8.11 7.26 8.73
C MET A 164 8.70 6.53 7.52
N PRO A 165 8.56 7.09 6.30
CA PRO A 165 9.19 6.51 5.13
C PRO A 165 10.71 6.53 5.31
N MET A 166 11.40 5.54 4.73
CA MET A 166 12.87 5.55 4.75
C MET A 166 13.37 6.89 4.20
N ALA A 167 14.13 7.62 5.01
CA ALA A 167 14.79 8.83 4.58
C ALA A 167 15.58 8.53 3.29
N LYS A 168 15.52 9.44 2.31
CA LYS A 168 16.31 9.32 1.07
C LYS A 168 17.72 8.93 1.46
N LEU A 169 18.21 7.79 0.94
CA LEU A 169 19.59 7.35 1.10
C LEU A 169 20.50 8.50 0.68
N LYS A 170 20.97 9.27 1.66
CA LYS A 170 22.01 10.25 1.43
C LYS A 170 23.24 9.39 1.18
N LEU A 171 23.63 9.26 -0.10
CA LEU A 171 24.97 8.83 -0.45
C LEU A 171 25.91 9.86 0.18
N VAL A 172 26.39 9.55 1.38
CA VAL A 172 27.53 10.24 1.95
C VAL A 172 28.71 9.70 1.14
N SER A 173 29.15 10.49 0.15
CA SER A 173 30.50 10.37 -0.35
C SER A 173 31.41 10.83 0.77
N ASP A 174 31.78 9.92 1.68
CA ASP A 174 32.88 10.15 2.61
C ASP A 174 34.03 9.23 2.25
N ASP A 175 35.18 9.86 2.07
CA ASP A 175 36.44 9.21 1.78
C ASP A 175 36.76 8.11 2.80
N GLY A 176 36.89 6.89 2.28
CA GLY A 176 37.78 5.87 2.84
C GLY A 176 37.64 5.55 4.32
N LYS A 177 36.64 4.74 4.68
CA LYS A 177 36.74 3.59 5.61
C LYS A 177 35.36 2.93 5.77
N SER A 178 35.06 2.00 4.86
CA SER A 178 33.91 1.11 4.99
C SER A 178 34.24 -0.04 5.95
N SER A 179 33.82 0.05 7.20
CA SER A 179 33.60 -1.14 8.04
C SER A 179 32.09 -1.35 8.22
N PHE A 180 31.46 -1.90 7.19
CA PHE A 180 30.12 -2.47 7.33
C PHE A 180 30.27 -3.88 7.90
N VAL A 181 30.04 -4.03 9.20
CA VAL A 181 29.75 -5.35 9.79
C VAL A 181 28.29 -5.66 9.49
N MET A 182 28.05 -6.28 8.34
CA MET A 182 26.75 -6.86 7.99
C MET A 182 26.56 -8.14 8.80
N GLY A 183 25.72 -8.07 9.83
CA GLY A 183 25.30 -9.21 10.62
C GLY A 183 24.40 -10.16 9.81
N CYS A 184 24.86 -11.40 9.69
CA CYS A 184 24.13 -12.64 9.43
C CYS A 184 23.29 -12.74 8.15
N PHE A 185 23.98 -12.89 7.02
CA PHE A 185 23.48 -13.75 5.93
C PHE A 185 23.71 -15.22 6.30
N ILE A 186 22.75 -16.07 5.93
CA ILE A 186 22.76 -17.53 6.13
C ILE A 186 24.02 -18.13 5.51
N SER A 187 24.87 -18.77 6.33
CA SER A 187 25.89 -19.69 5.84
C SER A 187 25.25 -21.04 5.53
N SER A 188 24.99 -21.31 4.26
CA SER A 188 24.71 -22.67 3.79
C SER A 188 25.91 -23.24 3.03
N LEU A 189 26.15 -24.54 3.25
CA LEU A 189 27.21 -25.43 2.75
C LEU A 189 28.53 -25.37 3.54
N GLY A 190 29.10 -26.48 4.00
CA GLY A 190 28.80 -27.88 3.78
C GLY A 190 30.11 -28.66 3.77
N ASP A 191 30.24 -29.61 4.71
CA ASP A 191 30.86 -30.92 4.57
C ASP A 191 30.42 -31.79 5.77
#